data_AF-A0A1Y2WG05-F1
#
_entry.id   AF-A0A1Y2WG05-F1
#
_cell.length_a   1.000
_cell.length_b   1.000
_cell.length_c   1.000
_cell.angle_alpha   90.00
_cell.angle_beta   90.00
_cell.angle_gamma   90.00
#
_symmetry.space_group_name_H-M   'P 1'
#
loop_
_entity.id
_entity.type
_entity.pdbx_description
1 polymer ?
#
loop_
_entity_poly.entity_id
_entity_poly.type
_entity_poly.pdbx_seq_one_letter_code
_entity_poly.pdbx_strand_id
1 'polypeptide(L)' 'MGQASSLQVETEIAAPPELVRSIFMDFPKQEQWHHIFSLTTVHSNQEAIDLKPGDKISVDIKGYAFKFAF' A
#
# COMPACT_ATOMS: atom_id res chain seq x y z
N MET A 1 -1.19 -22.65 -16.21
CA MET A 1 -1.25 -21.23 -16.64
C MET A 1 -2.07 -20.49 -15.61
N GLY A 2 -1.49 -19.50 -14.90
CA GLY A 2 -2.14 -18.84 -13.76
C GLY A 2 -3.02 -17.67 -14.20
N GLN A 3 -4.27 -17.63 -13.76
CA GLN A 3 -5.19 -16.51 -13.99
C GLN A 3 -4.76 -15.31 -13.13
N ALA A 4 -4.50 -14.18 -13.78
CA ALA A 4 -4.37 -12.90 -13.09
C ALA A 4 -5.75 -12.49 -12.57
N SER A 5 -5.87 -12.27 -11.27
CA SER A 5 -7.10 -11.78 -10.63
C SER A 5 -6.90 -10.28 -10.34
N SER A 6 -7.81 -9.42 -10.81
CA SER A 6 -7.82 -7.99 -10.48
C SER A 6 -9.05 -7.65 -9.64
N LEU A 7 -8.90 -6.76 -8.67
CA LEU A 7 -9.97 -6.19 -7.87
C LEU A 7 -9.91 -4.67 -8.01
N GLN A 8 -11.02 -4.05 -8.41
CA GLN A 8 -11.18 -2.60 -8.49
C GLN A 8 -12.29 -2.18 -7.52
N VAL A 9 -12.04 -1.13 -6.74
CA VAL A 9 -12.99 -0.55 -5.80
C VAL A 9 -13.03 0.95 -6.05
N GLU A 10 -14.23 1.51 -6.12
CA GLU A 10 -14.48 2.95 -6.25
C GLU A 10 -15.22 3.42 -5.01
N THR A 11 -14.81 4.57 -4.45
CA THR A 11 -15.42 5.17 -3.27
C THR A 11 -15.42 6.69 -3.40
N GLU A 12 -16.49 7.32 -2.93
CA GLU A 12 -16.60 8.78 -2.90
C GLU A 12 -15.95 9.32 -1.63
N ILE A 13 -15.06 10.30 -1.79
CA ILE A 13 -14.33 10.93 -0.68
C ILE A 13 -14.70 12.41 -0.64
N ALA A 14 -15.23 12.87 0.49
CA ALA A 14 -15.58 14.27 0.71
C ALA A 14 -14.35 15.15 1.05
N ALA A 15 -13.31 15.07 0.23
CA ALA A 15 -12.07 15.84 0.40
C ALA A 15 -11.44 16.20 -0.96
N PRO A 16 -10.65 17.29 -1.04
CA PRO A 16 -9.94 17.65 -2.26
C PRO A 16 -8.95 16.55 -2.68
N PRO A 17 -8.80 16.27 -4.00
CA PRO A 17 -7.90 15.23 -4.50
C PRO A 17 -6.45 15.36 -4.02
N GLU A 18 -5.96 16.60 -3.89
CA GLU A 18 -4.57 16.85 -3.45
C GLU A 18 -4.35 16.44 -2.00
N LEU A 19 -5.35 16.62 -1.12
CA LEU A 19 -5.27 16.19 0.26
C LEU A 19 -5.27 14.66 0.36
N VAL A 20 -6.14 14.00 -0.41
CA VAL A 20 -6.20 12.54 -0.48
C VAL A 20 -4.86 11.98 -0.94
N ARG A 21 -4.28 12.52 -2.03
CA ARG A 21 -2.95 12.13 -2.51
C ARG A 21 -1.88 12.31 -1.44
N SER A 22 -1.85 13.44 -0.75
CA SER A 22 -0.86 13.69 0.31
C SER A 22 -0.92 12.66 1.43
N ILE A 23 -2.11 12.21 1.82
CA ILE A 23 -2.29 11.20 2.88
C ILE A 23 -1.90 9.81 2.36
N PHE A 24 -2.33 9.46 1.15
CA PHE A 24 -2.01 8.16 0.53
C PHE A 24 -0.52 7.98 0.24
N MET A 25 0.20 9.08 -0.04
CA MET A 25 1.65 9.06 -0.32
C MET A 25 2.51 9.19 0.94
N ASP A 26 1.93 9.48 2.11
CA ASP A 26 2.65 9.56 3.39
C ASP A 26 2.79 8.16 4.01
N PHE A 27 3.69 7.36 3.44
CA PHE A 27 3.97 5.98 3.84
C PHE A 27 4.21 5.82 5.35
N PRO A 28 5.00 6.67 6.03
CA PRO A 28 5.19 6.57 7.48
C PRO A 28 3.91 6.70 8.29
N LYS A 29 2.89 7.41 7.79
CA LYS A 29 1.62 7.64 8.50
C LYS A 29 0.50 6.70 8.07
N GLN A 30 0.79 5.71 7.23
CA GLN A 30 -0.23 4.81 6.72
C GLN A 30 -1.00 4.08 7.82
N GLU A 31 -0.35 3.72 8.93
CA GLU A 31 -0.99 3.02 10.05
C GLU A 31 -2.15 3.84 10.68
N GLN A 32 -2.19 5.15 10.47
CA GLN A 32 -3.24 6.03 11.00
C GLN A 32 -4.56 5.89 10.24
N TRP A 33 -4.53 5.45 8.99
CA TRP A 33 -5.71 5.34 8.14
C TRP A 33 -5.90 3.94 7.53
N HIS A 34 -4.94 3.03 7.72
CA HIS A 34 -5.02 1.68 7.22
C HIS A 34 -4.34 0.67 8.15
N HIS A 35 -5.12 -0.29 8.69
CA HIS A 35 -4.63 -1.25 9.69
C HIS A 35 -4.29 -2.64 9.12
N ILE A 36 -4.62 -2.90 7.85
CA ILE A 36 -4.47 -4.22 7.23
C ILE A 36 -3.12 -4.38 6.53
N PHE A 37 -2.54 -3.29 6.04
CA PHE A 37 -1.25 -3.32 5.34
C PHE A 37 -0.13 -2.84 6.27
N SER A 38 0.95 -3.59 6.30
CA SER A 38 2.20 -3.25 6.96
C SER A 38 3.26 -3.08 5.89
N LEU A 39 3.75 -1.85 5.70
CA LEU A 39 4.73 -1.54 4.66
C LEU A 39 6.12 -1.42 5.26
N THR A 40 7.09 -2.02 4.61
CA THR A 40 8.50 -1.91 4.97
C THR A 40 9.35 -1.64 3.73
N THR A 41 10.48 -0.97 3.90
CA THR A 41 11.45 -0.78 2.83
C THR A 41 12.16 -2.11 2.55
N VAL A 42 12.39 -2.44 1.27
CA VAL A 42 13.08 -3.70 0.92
C VAL A 42 14.55 -3.67 1.36
N HIS A 43 15.13 -2.47 1.43
CA HIS A 43 16.49 -2.24 1.88
C HIS A 43 16.46 -1.75 3.33
N SER A 44 17.01 -2.53 4.27
CA SER A 44 16.92 -2.23 5.71
C SER A 44 17.64 -0.96 6.17
N ASN A 45 18.29 -0.25 5.25
CA ASN A 45 19.04 0.97 5.52
C ASN A 45 18.41 2.22 4.89
N GLN A 46 17.19 2.10 4.35
CA GLN A 46 16.40 3.24 3.88
C GLN A 46 15.19 3.41 4.80
N GLU A 47 15.02 4.62 5.31
CA GLU A 47 13.78 5.01 5.97
C GLU A 47 12.69 5.22 4.91
N ALA A 48 11.43 5.00 5.28
CA ALA A 48 10.31 5.15 4.36
C ALA A 48 10.17 6.57 3.79
N ILE A 49 10.72 7.58 4.49
CA ILE A 49 10.75 8.98 4.05
C ILE A 49 11.80 9.26 2.96
N ASP A 50 12.81 8.39 2.83
CA ASP A 50 13.91 8.53 1.86
C ASP A 50 13.67 7.77 0.55
N LEU A 51 12.49 7.17 0.40
CA LEU A 51 12.11 6.43 -0.81
C LEU A 51 12.03 7.35 -2.03
N LYS A 52 12.69 6.95 -3.10
CA LYS A 52 12.69 7.66 -4.39
C LYS A 52 11.84 6.93 -5.42
N PRO A 53 11.41 7.62 -6.49
CA PRO A 53 10.76 6.96 -7.61
C PRO A 53 11.62 5.80 -8.14
N GLY A 54 11.06 4.60 -8.17
CA GLY A 54 11.74 3.38 -8.58
C GLY A 54 12.22 2.48 -7.43
N ASP A 55 12.21 2.96 -6.18
CA ASP A 55 12.52 2.15 -5.01
C ASP A 55 11.41 1.12 -4.74
N LYS A 56 11.82 -0.03 -4.20
CA LYS A 56 10.92 -1.14 -3.90
C LYS A 56 10.52 -1.14 -2.43
N ILE A 57 9.23 -1.39 -2.20
CA ILE A 57 8.65 -1.60 -0.88
C ILE A 57 8.15 -3.04 -0.77
N SER A 58 8.19 -3.58 0.45
CA SER A 58 7.53 -4.80 0.82
C SER A 58 6.21 -4.45 1.50
N VAL A 59 5.14 -5.15 1.13
CA VAL A 59 3.82 -4.95 1.71
C VAL A 59 3.37 -6.28 2.28
N ASP A 60 3.23 -6.34 3.61
CA ASP A 60 2.61 -7.46 4.30
C ASP A 60 1.14 -7.14 4.53
N ILE A 61 0.25 -8.02 4.07
CA ILE A 61 -1.20 -7.87 4.17
C ILE A 61 -1.69 -8.78 5.28
N LYS A 62 -1.86 -8.23 6.48
CA LYS A 62 -2.25 -8.99 7.67
C LYS A 62 -3.66 -9.55 7.50
N GLY A 63 -3.80 -10.87 7.66
CA GLY A 63 -5.10 -11.55 7.68
C GLY A 63 -5.67 -11.96 6.32
N TYR A 64 -5.01 -11.63 5.20
CA TYR A 64 -5.36 -12.16 3.88
C TYR A 64 -4.41 -13.28 3.47
N ALA A 65 -4.86 -14.53 3.57
CA ALA A 65 -4.27 -15.61 2.78
C ALA A 65 -4.88 -15.56 1.39
N PHE A 66 -4.10 -15.17 0.37
CA PHE A 66 -4.50 -15.36 -1.02
C PHE A 66 -4.60 -16.86 -1.28
N LYS A 67 -5.79 -17.44 -1.09
CA LYS A 67 -6.09 -18.80 -1.54
C LYS A 67 -6.28 -18.76 -3.04
N PHE A 68 -5.22 -19.03 -3.78
CA PHE A 68 -5.35 -19.45 -5.17
C PHE A 68 -5.99 -20.84 -5.16
N ALA A 69 -7.25 -20.93 -5.59
CA ALA A 69 -7.87 -22.21 -5.88
C ALA A 69 -7.20 -22.78 -7.14
N PHE A 70 -6.55 -23.93 -6.99
CA PHE A 70 -5.96 -24.71 -8.10
C PHE A 70 -7.02 -25.61 -8.74
#